data_AF-A0A8S3EQE4-F1
#
_entry.id   AF-A0A8S3EQE4-F1
#
_cell.length_a   1.000
_cell.length_b   1.000
_cell.length_c   1.000
_cell.angle_alpha   90.00
_cell.angle_beta   90.00
_cell.angle_gamma   90.00
#
_symmetry.space_group_name_H-M   'P 1'
#
loop_
_entity.id
_entity.type
_entity.pdbx_description
1 polymer ?
#
loop_
_entity_poly.entity_id
_entity_poly.type
_entity_poly.pdbx_seq_one_letter_code
_entity_poly.pdbx_strand_id
1 'polypeptide(L)'
;MTLKSHNAHYYQRSPYDFFNRNLDIHFCSVTICAIDSDFYLNSFCLCCKPYTLENQTTPNVRKFVDELLLEYGLSLNTNSLIVRDNEPKMIAALRGANRVGCSDHYNNKILEHSFTVSKSRCVEVVEAFDIIKNIVASFRRSHRQ
;
A
#
# COMPACT_ATOMS: atom_id res chain seq x y z
N MET A 1 13.71 30.10 -41.12
CA MET A 1 12.79 28.95 -40.99
C MET A 1 13.65 27.69 -41.11
N THR A 2 14.00 27.08 -39.98
CA THR A 2 14.84 25.89 -39.92
C THR A 2 14.38 25.06 -38.73
N LEU A 3 13.69 23.95 -39.01
CA LEU A 3 13.29 22.95 -38.02
C LEU A 3 14.56 22.24 -37.53
N LYS A 4 14.91 22.40 -36.25
CA LYS A 4 15.92 21.56 -35.59
C LYS A 4 15.23 20.36 -34.95
N SER A 5 15.71 19.19 -35.35
CA SER A 5 15.27 17.86 -34.96
C SER A 5 15.24 17.65 -33.45
N HIS A 6 14.18 16.98 -32.99
CA HIS A 6 14.04 16.45 -31.65
C HIS A 6 15.16 15.43 -31.36
N ASN A 7 16.07 15.77 -30.44
CA ASN A 7 16.76 14.76 -29.65
C ASN A 7 15.87 14.43 -28.46
N ALA A 8 14.88 13.57 -28.71
CA ALA A 8 14.23 12.82 -27.65
C ALA A 8 15.27 11.84 -27.10
N HIS A 9 16.00 12.27 -26.06
CA HIS A 9 16.65 11.33 -25.16
C HIS A 9 15.54 10.54 -24.47
N TYR A 10 15.11 9.45 -25.10
CA TYR A 10 14.38 8.39 -24.45
C TYR A 10 15.28 7.90 -23.32
N TYR A 11 14.96 8.31 -22.10
CA TYR A 11 15.41 7.64 -20.90
C TYR A 11 14.90 6.19 -20.98
N GLN A 12 15.72 5.30 -21.54
CA GLN A 12 15.63 3.87 -21.27
C GLN A 12 16.09 3.64 -19.82
N ARG A 13 15.30 4.13 -18.86
CA ARG A 13 15.34 3.60 -17.50
C ARG A 13 14.30 2.52 -17.43
N SER A 14 14.78 1.29 -17.23
CA SER A 14 13.94 0.15 -16.88
C SER A 14 12.98 0.58 -15.76
N PRO A 15 11.66 0.31 -15.85
CA PRO A 15 10.71 0.60 -14.77
C PRO A 15 11.15 -0.01 -13.42
N TYR A 16 12.03 -1.01 -13.46
CA TYR A 16 12.59 -1.69 -12.30
C TYR A 16 13.68 -0.90 -11.55
N ASP A 17 14.33 0.10 -12.17
CA ASP A 17 15.30 0.97 -11.48
C ASP A 17 14.61 1.96 -10.53
N PHE A 18 13.30 2.20 -10.70
CA PHE A 18 12.51 3.02 -9.78
C PHE A 18 12.23 2.28 -8.47
N PHE A 19 12.06 0.95 -8.52
CA PHE A 19 11.70 0.13 -7.35
C PHE A 19 12.92 -0.39 -6.56
N ASN A 20 14.12 -0.46 -7.16
CA ASN A 20 15.31 -1.05 -6.54
C ASN A 20 16.18 -0.08 -5.72
N ARG A 21 15.87 1.21 -5.71
CA ARG A 21 16.42 2.11 -4.69
C ARG A 21 15.49 2.03 -3.49
N ASN A 22 16.07 1.89 -2.30
CA ASN A 22 15.41 2.02 -0.99
C ASN A 22 14.75 3.40 -0.87
N LEU A 23 13.68 3.62 -1.62
CA LEU A 23 12.82 4.76 -1.47
C LEU A 23 11.89 4.33 -0.34
N ASP A 24 12.19 4.81 0.87
CA ASP A 24 11.31 4.80 2.05
C ASP A 24 10.05 5.67 1.78
N ILE A 25 9.44 5.45 0.62
CA ILE A 25 8.27 6.10 0.08
C ILE A 25 7.14 5.09 0.25
N HIS A 26 6.24 5.45 1.13
CA HIS A 26 5.00 4.76 1.35
C HIS A 26 3.89 5.51 0.63
N PHE A 27 2.72 4.91 0.48
CA PHE A 27 1.59 5.53 -0.20
C PHE A 27 0.35 5.48 0.69
N CYS A 28 -0.40 6.58 0.72
CA CYS A 28 -1.71 6.65 1.36
C CYS A 28 -2.73 6.92 0.27
N SER A 29 -3.71 6.02 0.17
CA SER A 29 -4.83 6.19 -0.76
C SER A 29 -6.14 6.27 0.01
N VAL A 30 -7.04 7.14 -0.44
CA VAL A 30 -8.42 7.20 0.06
C VAL A 30 -9.35 6.95 -1.11
N THR A 31 -10.24 5.99 -0.92
CA THR A 31 -11.28 5.63 -1.88
C THR A 31 -12.62 5.71 -1.17
N ILE A 32 -13.61 6.29 -1.84
CA ILE A 32 -14.99 6.30 -1.37
C ILE A 32 -15.77 5.26 -2.12
N CYS A 33 -16.51 4.45 -1.36
CA CYS A 33 -17.44 3.47 -1.89
C CYS A 33 -18.85 3.84 -1.46
N ALA A 34 -19.80 3.81 -2.40
CA ALA A 34 -21.21 4.04 -2.14
C ALA A 34 -22.08 3.14 -3.01
N ILE A 35 -23.23 2.74 -2.50
CA ILE A 35 -24.26 2.02 -3.26
C ILE A 35 -25.32 3.04 -3.65
N ASP A 36 -25.65 3.10 -4.94
CA ASP A 36 -26.69 4.02 -5.43
C ASP A 36 -28.11 3.41 -5.31
N SER A 37 -29.11 4.15 -5.80
CA SER A 37 -30.52 3.73 -5.77
C SER A 37 -30.81 2.48 -6.60
N ASP A 38 -29.95 2.18 -7.58
CA ASP A 38 -30.07 1.03 -8.48
C ASP A 38 -29.22 -0.16 -7.99
N PHE A 39 -28.72 -0.08 -6.76
CA PHE A 39 -27.86 -1.08 -6.11
C PHE A 39 -26.50 -1.29 -6.77
N TYR A 40 -26.01 -0.34 -7.57
CA TYR A 40 -24.65 -0.41 -8.08
C TYR A 40 -23.65 0.08 -7.04
N LEU A 41 -22.57 -0.70 -6.87
CA LEU A 41 -21.42 -0.29 -6.08
C LEU A 41 -20.54 0.65 -6.91
N ASN A 42 -20.48 1.90 -6.51
CA ASN A 42 -19.62 2.91 -7.07
C ASN A 42 -18.37 3.07 -6.21
N SER A 43 -17.19 3.15 -6.83
CA SER A 43 -15.90 3.29 -6.16
C SER A 43 -15.11 4.42 -6.80
N PHE A 44 -14.84 5.47 -6.03
CA PHE A 44 -14.11 6.66 -6.47
C PHE A 44 -12.81 6.80 -5.70
N CYS A 45 -11.69 6.63 -6.41
CA CYS A 45 -10.37 6.93 -5.86
C CYS A 45 -10.23 8.46 -5.75
N LEU A 46 -10.22 8.99 -4.52
CA LEU A 46 -10.11 10.42 -4.29
C LEU A 46 -8.66 10.90 -4.45
N CYS A 47 -7.72 10.10 -3.93
CA CYS A 47 -6.30 10.43 -3.98
C CYS A 47 -5.42 9.22 -3.69
N CYS A 48 -4.19 9.28 -4.18
CA CYS A 48 -3.07 8.46 -3.75
C CYS A 48 -1.84 9.38 -3.63
N LYS A 49 -1.37 9.63 -2.41
CA LYS A 49 -0.18 10.47 -2.16
C LYS A 49 0.97 9.65 -1.61
N PRO A 50 2.20 9.88 -2.10
CA PRO A 50 3.38 9.35 -1.45
C PRO A 50 3.60 10.06 -0.10
N TYR A 51 4.14 9.36 0.88
CA TYR A 51 4.62 9.93 2.14
C TYR A 51 5.92 9.23 2.57
N THR A 52 6.80 9.99 3.23
CA THR A 52 8.04 9.48 3.81
C THR A 52 7.80 8.88 5.20
N LEU A 53 8.72 8.06 5.69
CA LEU A 53 8.66 7.52 7.07
C LEU A 53 8.51 8.62 8.14
N GLU A 54 9.21 9.75 7.97
CA GLU A 54 9.13 10.92 8.86
C GLU A 54 7.71 11.52 8.91
N ASN A 55 7.00 11.47 7.78
CA ASN A 55 5.65 12.00 7.66
C ASN A 55 4.57 10.95 7.98
N GLN A 56 4.93 9.68 8.14
CA GLN A 56 4.02 8.59 8.53
C GLN A 56 3.77 8.57 10.04
N THR A 57 3.30 9.68 10.59
CA THR A 57 2.85 9.77 11.98
C THR A 57 1.32 9.67 12.05
N THR A 58 0.81 9.16 13.17
CA THR A 58 -0.64 9.06 13.42
C THR A 58 -1.39 10.37 13.18
N PRO A 59 -0.94 11.54 13.70
CA PRO A 59 -1.60 12.81 13.43
C PRO A 59 -1.58 13.22 11.96
N ASN A 60 -0.47 12.96 11.26
CA ASN A 60 -0.36 13.31 9.84
C ASN A 60 -1.29 12.47 8.96
N VAL A 61 -1.41 11.17 9.24
CA VAL A 61 -2.38 10.30 8.56
C VAL A 61 -3.80 10.82 8.78
N ARG A 62 -4.16 11.17 10.01
CA ARG A 62 -5.50 11.69 10.32
C ARG A 62 -5.75 13.01 9.60
N LYS A 63 -4.80 13.95 9.69
CA LYS A 63 -4.86 15.25 9.03
C LYS A 63 -5.01 15.10 7.51
N PHE A 64 -4.23 14.23 6.88
CA PHE A 64 -4.33 13.94 5.45
C PHE A 64 -5.73 13.48 5.04
N VAL A 65 -6.32 12.54 5.79
CA VAL A 65 -7.66 12.02 5.50
C VAL A 65 -8.71 13.12 5.68
N ASP A 66 -8.65 13.89 6.76
CA ASP A 66 -9.62 14.96 7.03
C ASP A 66 -9.53 16.08 5.98
N GLU A 67 -8.32 16.53 5.63
CA GLU A 67 -8.09 17.55 4.59
C GLU A 67 -8.60 17.07 3.22
N LEU A 68 -8.28 15.83 2.85
CA LEU A 68 -8.74 15.28 1.57
C LEU A 68 -10.26 15.16 1.51
N LEU A 69 -10.92 14.71 2.59
CA LEU A 69 -12.37 14.65 2.59
C LEU A 69 -12.99 16.05 2.52
N LEU A 70 -12.40 17.03 3.21
CA LEU A 70 -12.83 18.41 3.17
C LEU A 70 -12.72 19.02 1.76
N GLU A 71 -11.68 18.68 0.99
CA GLU A 71 -11.53 19.10 -0.42
C GLU A 71 -12.74 18.70 -1.28
N TYR A 72 -13.40 17.57 -0.95
CA TYR A 72 -14.61 17.09 -1.63
C TYR A 72 -15.91 17.46 -0.90
N GLY A 73 -15.86 18.32 0.13
CA GLY A 73 -17.04 18.69 0.92
C GLY A 73 -17.58 17.56 1.81
N LEU A 74 -16.72 16.61 2.17
CA LEU A 74 -17.06 15.42 2.94
C LEU A 74 -16.43 15.48 4.35
N SER A 75 -16.99 14.70 5.27
CA SER A 75 -16.42 14.52 6.61
C SER A 75 -16.69 13.12 7.13
N LEU A 76 -15.76 12.61 7.95
CA LEU A 76 -15.98 11.37 8.70
C LEU A 76 -17.00 11.62 9.79
N ASN A 77 -18.13 10.93 9.74
CA ASN A 77 -19.17 10.98 10.78
C ASN A 77 -19.50 9.57 11.30
N THR A 78 -20.44 9.47 12.23
CA THR A 78 -20.83 8.19 12.86
C THR A 78 -21.42 7.19 11.87
N ASN A 79 -21.92 7.65 10.72
CA ASN A 79 -22.49 6.81 9.67
C ASN A 79 -21.44 6.36 8.65
N SER A 80 -20.23 6.93 8.68
CA SER A 80 -19.12 6.53 7.80
C SER A 80 -18.49 5.23 8.31
N LEU A 81 -18.43 4.21 7.46
CA LEU A 81 -17.65 3.00 7.72
C LEU A 81 -16.29 3.09 7.03
N ILE A 82 -15.21 2.98 7.79
CA ILE A 82 -13.85 3.02 7.25
C ILE A 82 -13.26 1.62 7.17
N VAL A 83 -12.90 1.17 5.96
CA VAL A 83 -12.12 -0.05 5.75
C VAL A 83 -10.65 0.33 5.69
N ARG A 84 -9.82 -0.30 6.52
CA ARG A 84 -8.38 -0.02 6.53
C ARG A 84 -7.57 -1.22 6.98
N ASP A 85 -6.27 -1.18 6.70
CA ASP A 85 -5.34 -2.23 7.11
C ASP A 85 -5.12 -2.24 8.64
N ASN A 86 -4.53 -3.29 9.22
CA ASN A 86 -4.31 -3.34 10.67
C ASN A 86 -2.98 -2.76 11.13
N GLU A 87 -2.41 -1.80 10.39
CA GLU A 87 -1.22 -1.09 10.86
C GLU A 87 -1.54 -0.26 12.13
N PRO A 88 -0.73 -0.33 13.20
CA PRO A 88 -0.96 0.42 14.44
C PRO A 88 -1.22 1.92 14.25
N LYS A 89 -0.55 2.54 13.27
CA LYS A 89 -0.69 3.95 12.94
C LYS A 89 -2.08 4.27 12.38
N MET A 90 -2.58 3.45 11.44
CA MET A 90 -3.92 3.56 10.88
C MET A 90 -5.00 3.30 11.95
N ILE A 91 -4.76 2.34 12.85
CA ILE A 91 -5.63 2.09 14.01
C ILE A 91 -5.75 3.36 14.87
N ALA A 92 -4.62 3.97 15.20
CA ALA A 92 -4.56 5.12 16.07
C ALA A 92 -5.13 6.39 15.41
N ALA A 93 -4.88 6.60 14.12
CA ALA A 93 -5.29 7.80 13.39
C ALA A 93 -6.81 7.90 13.29
N LEU A 94 -7.46 6.74 13.13
CA LEU A 94 -8.90 6.61 12.96
C LEU A 94 -9.60 6.16 14.25
N ARG A 95 -8.97 6.40 15.41
CA ARG A 95 -9.58 6.16 16.72
C ARG A 95 -10.83 7.03 16.85
N GLY A 96 -11.94 6.42 17.25
CA GLY A 96 -13.25 7.08 17.39
C GLY A 96 -14.15 7.02 16.16
N ALA A 97 -13.64 6.64 14.98
CA ALA A 97 -14.47 6.36 13.80
C ALA A 97 -15.02 4.94 13.81
N ASN A 98 -16.16 4.71 13.14
CA ASN A 98 -16.67 3.37 12.83
C ASN A 98 -15.79 2.75 11.74
N ARG A 99 -15.17 1.59 12.04
CA ARG A 99 -14.09 1.03 11.23
C ARG A 99 -14.05 -0.48 11.27
N VAL A 100 -13.62 -1.08 10.17
CA VAL A 100 -13.37 -2.52 10.00
C VAL A 100 -11.97 -2.76 9.44
N GLY A 101 -11.36 -3.87 9.86
CA GLY A 101 -10.05 -4.28 9.37
C GLY A 101 -10.15 -4.91 7.98
N CYS A 102 -9.14 -4.69 7.15
CA CYS A 102 -9.03 -5.30 5.82
C CYS A 102 -8.85 -6.82 5.92
N SER A 103 -9.75 -7.57 5.27
CA SER A 103 -9.71 -9.03 5.19
C SER A 103 -8.41 -9.54 4.58
N ASP A 104 -7.90 -8.85 3.56
CA ASP A 104 -6.71 -9.30 2.84
C ASP A 104 -5.47 -9.19 3.73
N HIS A 105 -5.40 -8.15 4.57
CA HIS A 105 -4.36 -8.06 5.59
C HIS A 105 -4.47 -9.24 6.56
N TYR A 106 -5.66 -9.54 7.08
CA TYR A 106 -5.85 -10.68 7.99
C TYR A 106 -5.45 -12.01 7.35
N ASN A 107 -5.92 -12.28 6.13
CA ASN A 107 -5.60 -13.50 5.40
C ASN A 107 -4.10 -13.62 5.15
N ASN A 108 -3.44 -12.55 4.72
CA ASN A 108 -2.00 -12.53 4.54
C ASN A 108 -1.25 -12.80 5.85
N LYS A 109 -1.69 -12.22 6.98
CA LYS A 109 -1.07 -12.49 8.28
C LYS A 109 -1.28 -13.91 8.77
N ILE A 110 -2.47 -14.48 8.54
CA ILE A 110 -2.76 -15.88 8.88
C ILE A 110 -1.87 -16.82 8.06
N LEU A 111 -1.76 -16.59 6.75
CA LEU A 111 -0.90 -17.37 5.88
C LEU A 111 0.57 -17.22 6.29
N GLU A 112 1.05 -16.00 6.48
CA GLU A 112 2.41 -15.72 6.96
C GLU A 112 2.71 -16.50 8.25
N HIS A 113 1.84 -16.37 9.26
CA HIS A 113 2.02 -17.07 10.53
C HIS A 113 1.98 -18.60 10.41
N SER A 114 1.11 -19.14 9.55
CA SER A 114 0.99 -20.59 9.33
C SER A 114 2.29 -21.22 8.80
N PHE A 115 3.11 -20.42 8.11
CA PHE A 115 4.39 -20.84 7.55
C PHE A 115 5.62 -20.19 8.21
N THR A 116 5.46 -19.56 9.38
CA THR A 116 6.62 -19.10 10.17
C THR A 116 7.26 -20.26 10.95
N VAL A 117 8.60 -20.34 10.90
CA VAL A 117 9.42 -21.46 11.43
C VAL A 117 9.06 -21.85 12.88
N SER A 118 8.80 -20.87 13.75
CA SER A 118 8.54 -21.12 15.18
C SER A 118 7.14 -21.66 15.48
N LYS A 119 6.23 -21.68 14.49
CA LYS A 119 4.82 -22.05 14.66
C LYS A 119 4.29 -23.00 13.59
N SER A 120 5.06 -23.32 12.56
CA SER A 120 4.59 -24.15 11.47
C SER A 120 4.55 -25.63 11.86
N ARG A 121 3.44 -26.28 11.53
CA ARG A 121 3.30 -27.74 11.61
C ARG A 121 3.80 -28.46 10.34
N CYS A 122 4.19 -27.71 9.31
CA CYS A 122 4.57 -28.22 8.00
C CYS A 122 6.04 -27.86 7.72
N VAL A 123 6.97 -28.57 8.37
CA VAL A 123 8.41 -28.28 8.34
C VAL A 123 8.95 -28.31 6.91
N GLU A 124 8.49 -29.26 6.10
CA GLU A 124 8.91 -29.45 4.71
C GLU A 124 8.56 -28.24 3.82
N VAL A 125 7.43 -27.59 4.10
CA VAL A 125 7.01 -26.38 3.35
C VAL A 125 7.88 -25.19 3.72
N VAL A 126 8.26 -25.08 4.99
CA VAL A 126 9.17 -24.03 5.48
C VAL A 126 10.57 -24.20 4.87
N GLU A 127 11.09 -25.42 4.84
CA GLU A 127 12.36 -25.74 4.18
C GLU A 127 12.34 -25.40 2.69
N ALA A 128 11.24 -25.73 1.99
CA ALA A 128 11.06 -25.36 0.59
C ALA A 128 11.07 -23.83 0.39
N PHE A 129 10.42 -23.06 1.28
CA PHE A 129 10.46 -21.60 1.21
C PHE A 129 11.88 -21.05 1.39
N ASP A 130 12.69 -21.64 2.26
CA ASP A 130 14.06 -21.17 2.47
C ASP A 130 14.97 -21.48 1.27
N ILE A 131 14.79 -22.63 0.62
CA ILE A 131 15.46 -22.93 -0.66
C ILE A 131 15.08 -21.88 -1.72
N ILE A 132 13.78 -21.58 -1.87
CA ILE A 132 13.29 -20.58 -2.84
C ILE A 132 13.88 -19.20 -2.54
N LYS A 133 13.86 -18.76 -1.28
CA LYS A 133 14.46 -17.47 -0.88
C LYS A 133 15.95 -17.41 -1.23
N ASN A 134 16.69 -18.49 -1.02
CA ASN A 134 18.12 -18.57 -1.36
C ASN A 134 18.36 -18.47 -2.87
N ILE A 135 17.52 -19.12 -3.69
CA ILE A 135 17.56 -19.00 -5.14
C ILE A 135 17.30 -17.55 -5.57
N VAL A 136 16.24 -16.92 -5.07
CA VAL A 136 15.91 -15.51 -5.36
C VAL A 136 17.04 -14.58 -4.94
N ALA A 137 17.63 -14.78 -3.77
CA ALA A 137 18.78 -14.01 -3.29
C ALA A 137 20.01 -14.20 -4.19
N SER A 138 20.23 -15.40 -4.72
CA SER A 138 21.29 -15.69 -5.69
C SER A 138 21.10 -14.91 -7.00
N PHE A 139 19.91 -14.98 -7.60
CA PHE A 139 19.56 -14.20 -8.80
C PHE A 139 19.72 -12.70 -8.58
N ARG A 140 19.24 -12.18 -7.44
CA ARG A 140 19.40 -10.75 -7.12
C ARG A 140 20.87 -10.33 -7.03
N ARG A 141 21.76 -11.21 -6.53
CA ARG A 141 23.21 -10.94 -6.48
C ARG A 141 23.86 -11.02 -7.85
N SER A 142 23.46 -11.96 -8.71
CA SER A 142 24.05 -12.10 -10.06
C SER A 142 23.70 -10.94 -10.99
N HIS A 143 22.53 -10.30 -10.80
CA HIS A 143 22.09 -9.16 -11.60
C HIS A 143 22.49 -7.78 -11.03
N ARG A 144 23.22 -7.72 -9.90
CA ARG A 144 23.80 -6.47 -9.36
C ARG A 144 25.13 -6.08 -10.02
N GLN A 145 25.42 -6.64 -11.20
CA GLN A 145 26.61 -6.32 -12.02
C GLN A 145 26.29 -5.23 -13.02
#